data_AF-A0A165JXX9-F1
#
_entry.id   AF-A0A165JXX9-F1
#
_cell.length_a   1.000
_cell.length_b   1.000
_cell.length_c   1.000
_cell.angle_alpha   90.00
_cell.angle_beta   90.00
_cell.angle_gamma   90.00
#
_symmetry.space_group_name_H-M   'P 1'
#
loop_
_entity.id
_entity.type
_entity.pdbx_description
1 polymer ?
#
loop_
_entity_poly.entity_id
_entity_poly.type
_entity_poly.pdbx_seq_one_letter_code
_entity_poly.pdbx_strand_id
1 'polypeptide(L)'
;EAQLNIDVKKRWNSTNVEWQRTIKYIRERSYHTALANLERLVVQRLLELTKANMSGVCYKQRTQIAKALKTRSAAIRTALDKYNNAASELDPTAVPLEWAQVVSWTELQDFTLLRFARQDVRDRPWAQPANRLIMNQYFKSVRAQEELDRLEVEMGRLRAYVDHNDRELEDAITRADAAQLPIAVELR
;
A
#
# COMPACT_ATOMS: atom_id res chain seq x y z
N GLU A 1 -8.63 -18.23 47.26
CA GLU A 1 -8.35 -16.99 46.49
C GLU A 1 -6.88 -16.64 46.65
N ALA A 2 -6.10 -16.64 45.57
CA ALA A 2 -4.65 -16.41 45.65
C ALA A 2 -4.36 -14.91 45.79
N GLN A 3 -4.04 -14.46 47.01
CA GLN A 3 -3.58 -13.10 47.27
C GLN A 3 -2.16 -12.95 46.73
N LEU A 4 -2.01 -12.27 45.59
CA LEU A 4 -0.71 -11.88 45.07
C LEU A 4 -0.09 -10.88 46.06
N ASN A 5 0.95 -11.33 46.77
CA ASN A 5 1.67 -10.61 47.81
C ASN A 5 2.57 -9.51 47.18
N ILE A 6 1.95 -8.58 46.45
CA ILE A 6 2.63 -7.48 45.76
C ILE A 6 2.69 -6.29 46.71
N ASP A 7 3.92 -5.92 47.12
CA ASP A 7 4.18 -4.76 47.97
C ASP A 7 3.63 -3.48 47.31
N VAL A 8 2.58 -2.92 47.92
CA VAL A 8 1.82 -1.75 47.43
C VAL A 8 2.70 -0.50 47.36
N LYS A 9 3.85 -0.48 48.03
CA LYS A 9 4.79 0.65 48.05
C LYS A 9 5.43 0.96 46.69
N LYS A 10 5.31 0.08 45.68
CA LYS A 10 5.96 0.22 44.37
C LYS A 10 4.99 0.44 43.21
N ARG A 11 3.77 0.94 43.47
CA ARG A 11 2.80 1.24 42.40
C ARG A 11 3.28 2.45 41.58
N TRP A 12 3.35 2.28 40.26
CA TRP A 12 3.76 3.35 39.36
C TRP A 12 2.77 4.53 39.46
N ASN A 13 3.30 5.72 39.69
CA ASN A 13 2.54 6.98 39.83
C ASN A 13 3.01 8.00 38.79
N SER A 14 2.27 9.10 38.66
CA SER A 14 2.54 10.17 37.67
C SER A 14 3.92 10.84 37.80
N THR A 15 4.56 10.69 38.96
CA THR A 15 5.90 11.21 39.25
C THR A 15 7.02 10.27 38.81
N ASN A 16 6.73 8.99 38.59
CA ASN A 16 7.74 8.02 38.17
C ASN A 16 8.05 8.17 36.66
N VAL A 17 9.33 8.24 36.32
CA VAL A 17 9.83 8.34 34.95
C VAL A 17 9.33 7.16 34.10
N GLU A 18 9.28 5.95 34.68
CA GLU A 18 8.80 4.76 33.95
C GLU A 18 7.31 4.85 33.61
N TRP A 19 6.50 5.45 34.49
CA TRP A 19 5.09 5.71 34.21
C TRP A 19 4.94 6.73 33.08
N GLN A 20 5.67 7.84 33.13
CA GLN A 20 5.62 8.88 32.09
C GLN A 20 6.07 8.35 30.72
N ARG A 21 7.14 7.55 30.68
CA ARG A 21 7.60 6.85 29.47
C ARG A 21 6.53 5.93 28.91
N THR A 22 5.87 5.18 29.78
CA THR A 22 4.82 4.23 29.38
C THR A 22 3.59 4.93 28.85
N ILE A 23 3.13 6.01 29.50
CA ILE A 23 2.02 6.82 28.99
C ILE A 23 2.37 7.43 27.63
N LYS A 24 3.58 7.97 27.47
CA LYS A 24 4.06 8.48 26.18
C LYS A 24 4.02 7.40 25.10
N TYR A 25 4.57 6.22 25.38
CA TYR A 25 4.55 5.08 24.47
C TYR A 25 3.13 4.65 24.10
N ILE A 26 2.20 4.60 25.06
CA ILE A 26 0.80 4.24 24.81
C ILE A 26 0.14 5.25 23.85
N ARG A 27 0.38 6.56 24.07
CA ARG A 27 -0.15 7.62 23.19
C ARG A 27 0.43 7.53 21.78
N GLU A 28 1.74 7.37 21.65
CA GLU A 28 2.41 7.17 20.35
C GLU A 28 1.84 5.94 19.62
N ARG A 29 1.65 4.83 20.34
CA ARG A 29 1.07 3.61 19.77
C ARG A 29 -0.39 3.81 19.35
N SER A 30 -1.18 4.51 20.16
CA SER A 30 -2.58 4.84 19.84
C SER A 30 -2.64 5.67 18.55
N TYR A 31 -1.80 6.70 18.46
CA TYR A 31 -1.63 7.54 17.28
C TYR A 31 -1.28 6.72 16.02
N HIS A 32 -0.22 5.91 16.08
CA HIS A 32 0.19 5.09 14.94
C HIS A 32 -0.86 4.07 14.53
N THR A 33 -1.59 3.49 15.49
CA THR A 33 -2.68 2.54 15.22
C THR A 33 -3.86 3.24 14.55
N ALA A 34 -4.22 4.43 15.02
CA ALA A 34 -5.28 5.23 14.41
C ALA A 34 -4.92 5.65 12.98
N LEU A 35 -3.69 6.12 12.76
CA LEU A 35 -3.17 6.48 11.44
C LEU A 35 -3.16 5.27 10.48
N ALA A 36 -2.62 4.13 10.90
CA ALA A 36 -2.57 2.92 10.06
C ALA A 36 -3.98 2.41 9.70
N ASN A 37 -4.94 2.52 10.62
CA ASN A 37 -6.32 2.15 10.32
C ASN A 37 -6.99 3.14 9.34
N LEU A 38 -6.72 4.44 9.47
CA LEU A 38 -7.20 5.46 8.53
C LEU A 38 -6.63 5.21 7.12
N GLU A 39 -5.32 5.03 7.01
CA GLU A 39 -4.62 4.70 5.76
C GLU A 39 -5.22 3.45 5.10
N ARG A 40 -5.35 2.36 5.87
CA ARG A 40 -5.95 1.11 5.39
C ARG A 40 -7.34 1.33 4.79
N LEU A 41 -8.21 2.08 5.47
CA LEU A 41 -9.58 2.32 5.00
C LEU A 41 -9.61 3.18 3.73
N VAL A 42 -8.71 4.16 3.60
CA VAL A 42 -8.62 5.02 2.41
C VAL A 42 -8.10 4.21 1.22
N VAL A 43 -7.03 3.43 1.40
CA VAL A 43 -6.50 2.53 0.36
C VAL A 43 -7.56 1.55 -0.11
N GLN A 44 -8.28 0.93 0.83
CA GLN A 44 -9.40 0.06 0.51
C GLN A 44 -10.43 0.83 -0.36
N ARG A 45 -10.81 2.06 0.00
CA ARG A 45 -11.77 2.87 -0.79
C ARG A 45 -11.26 3.14 -2.21
N LEU A 46 -9.98 3.46 -2.37
CA LEU A 46 -9.37 3.68 -3.68
C LEU A 46 -9.40 2.41 -4.55
N LEU A 47 -9.12 1.25 -3.96
CA LEU A 47 -9.24 -0.04 -4.66
C LEU A 47 -10.69 -0.35 -5.06
N GLU A 48 -11.67 -0.01 -4.21
CA GLU A 48 -13.09 -0.13 -4.56
C GLU A 48 -13.50 0.77 -5.72
N LEU A 49 -13.05 2.04 -5.72
CA LEU A 49 -13.31 2.97 -6.82
C LEU A 49 -12.67 2.47 -8.12
N THR A 50 -11.44 1.97 -8.05
CA THR A 50 -10.74 1.37 -9.19
C THR A 50 -11.53 0.19 -9.72
N LYS A 51 -12.00 -0.70 -8.84
CA LYS A 51 -12.83 -1.84 -9.21
C LYS A 51 -14.18 -1.43 -9.79
N ALA A 52 -14.81 -0.37 -9.29
CA ALA A 52 -16.05 0.16 -9.86
C ALA A 52 -15.87 0.65 -11.30
N ASN A 53 -14.68 1.17 -11.62
CA ASN A 53 -14.33 1.72 -12.94
C ASN A 53 -13.86 0.67 -13.96
N MET A 54 -13.61 -0.59 -13.55
CA MET A 54 -13.20 -1.65 -14.47
C MET A 54 -14.34 -2.14 -15.36
N SER A 55 -14.01 -2.50 -16.60
CA SER A 55 -14.91 -3.23 -17.50
C SER A 55 -15.13 -4.67 -17.01
N GLY A 56 -16.25 -5.30 -17.38
CA GLY A 56 -16.56 -6.69 -16.98
C GLY A 56 -17.17 -6.87 -15.58
N VAL A 57 -17.35 -5.80 -14.80
CA VAL A 57 -18.05 -5.87 -13.51
C VAL A 57 -19.56 -5.94 -13.71
N CYS A 58 -20.17 -7.07 -13.32
CA CYS A 58 -21.61 -7.27 -13.47
C CYS A 58 -22.42 -6.33 -12.56
N TYR A 59 -23.68 -6.09 -12.93
CA TYR A 59 -24.57 -5.18 -12.18
C TYR A 59 -24.66 -5.50 -10.68
N LYS A 60 -24.76 -6.79 -10.33
CA LYS A 60 -24.78 -7.24 -8.93
C LYS A 60 -23.49 -6.88 -8.18
N GLN A 61 -22.33 -7.00 -8.81
CA GLN A 61 -21.07 -6.58 -8.19
C GLN A 61 -20.99 -5.06 -8.04
N ARG A 62 -21.44 -4.29 -9.04
CA ARG A 62 -21.48 -2.82 -8.96
C ARG A 62 -22.34 -2.33 -7.79
N THR A 63 -23.50 -2.95 -7.57
CA THR A 63 -24.36 -2.60 -6.43
C THR A 63 -23.73 -2.92 -5.08
N GLN A 64 -22.99 -4.02 -4.96
CA GLN A 64 -22.23 -4.33 -3.73
C GLN A 64 -21.07 -3.35 -3.51
N ILE A 65 -20.33 -2.99 -4.56
CA ILE A 65 -19.24 -2.01 -4.48
C ILE A 65 -19.80 -0.64 -4.05
N ALA A 66 -20.94 -0.21 -4.60
CA ALA A 66 -21.58 1.05 -4.21
C ALA A 66 -21.99 1.06 -2.71
N LYS A 67 -22.54 -0.06 -2.21
CA LYS A 67 -22.86 -0.21 -0.78
C LYS A 67 -21.60 -0.17 0.07
N ALA A 68 -20.55 -0.87 -0.35
CA ALA A 68 -19.29 -0.93 0.36
C ALA A 68 -18.60 0.44 0.40
N LEU A 69 -18.62 1.21 -0.69
CA LEU A 69 -18.12 2.59 -0.74
C LEU A 69 -18.85 3.51 0.26
N LYS A 70 -20.18 3.37 0.39
CA LYS A 70 -20.97 4.14 1.37
C LYS A 70 -20.57 3.78 2.79
N THR A 71 -20.52 2.50 3.13
CA THR A 71 -20.10 2.01 4.46
C THR A 71 -18.68 2.43 4.78
N ARG A 72 -17.77 2.32 3.80
CA ARG A 72 -16.37 2.69 3.96
C ARG A 72 -16.19 4.19 4.15
N SER A 73 -16.97 5.02 3.45
CA SER A 73 -16.95 6.47 3.67
C SER A 73 -17.34 6.83 5.11
N ALA A 74 -18.33 6.16 5.70
CA ALA A 74 -18.66 6.34 7.11
C ALA A 74 -17.53 5.85 8.03
N ALA A 75 -16.93 4.69 7.75
CA ALA A 75 -15.82 4.15 8.53
C ALA A 75 -14.57 5.06 8.50
N ILE A 76 -14.26 5.67 7.35
CA ILE A 76 -13.15 6.63 7.22
C ILE A 76 -13.41 7.87 8.09
N ARG A 77 -14.66 8.39 8.15
CA ARG A 77 -14.98 9.52 9.04
C ARG A 77 -14.70 9.19 10.50
N THR A 78 -15.17 8.03 10.97
CA THR A 78 -14.90 7.59 12.33
C THR A 78 -13.40 7.34 12.60
N ALA A 79 -12.68 6.81 11.61
CA ALA A 79 -11.22 6.63 11.73
C ALA A 79 -10.47 7.97 11.75
N LEU A 80 -10.95 8.96 11.00
CA LEU A 80 -10.42 10.32 10.97
C LEU A 80 -10.61 11.00 12.34
N ASP A 81 -11.79 10.88 12.94
CA ASP A 81 -12.06 11.41 14.29
C ASP A 81 -11.12 10.77 15.33
N LYS A 82 -10.94 9.44 15.27
CA LYS A 82 -10.00 8.72 16.14
C LYS A 82 -8.55 9.17 15.95
N TYR A 83 -8.14 9.40 14.70
CA TYR A 83 -6.82 9.92 14.40
C TYR A 83 -6.63 11.33 14.97
N ASN A 84 -7.59 12.24 14.73
CA ASN A 84 -7.51 13.62 15.20
C ASN A 84 -7.48 13.69 16.75
N ASN A 85 -8.24 12.83 17.43
CA ASN A 85 -8.20 12.71 18.89
C ASN A 85 -6.85 12.17 19.38
N ALA A 86 -6.32 11.12 18.75
CA ALA A 86 -5.01 10.58 19.13
C ALA A 86 -3.86 11.56 18.83
N ALA A 87 -3.99 12.38 17.78
CA ALA A 87 -3.05 13.43 17.44
C ALA A 87 -3.03 14.54 18.51
N SER A 88 -4.20 15.01 18.94
CA SER A 88 -4.29 16.06 19.97
C SER A 88 -3.83 15.60 21.36
N GLU A 89 -3.98 14.32 21.69
CA GLU A 89 -3.42 13.73 22.91
C GLU A 89 -1.89 13.65 22.93
N LEU A 90 -1.28 13.50 21.74
CA LEU A 90 0.16 13.38 21.57
C LEU A 90 0.82 14.76 21.49
N ASP A 91 0.25 15.66 20.69
CA ASP A 91 0.69 17.03 20.49
C ASP A 91 -0.53 17.97 20.44
N PRO A 92 -0.72 18.82 21.48
CA PRO A 92 -1.82 19.78 21.51
C PRO A 92 -1.80 20.80 20.37
N THR A 93 -0.66 20.99 19.70
CA THR A 93 -0.51 21.93 18.57
C THR A 93 -0.81 21.29 17.22
N ALA A 94 -1.08 19.97 17.18
CA ALA A 94 -1.36 19.25 15.95
C ALA A 94 -2.61 19.78 15.24
N VAL A 95 -2.43 20.19 13.97
CA VAL A 95 -3.55 20.59 13.11
C VAL A 95 -4.38 19.36 12.75
N PRO A 96 -5.70 19.34 13.04
CA PRO A 96 -6.55 18.21 12.71
C PRO A 96 -6.69 18.08 11.19
N LEU A 97 -6.81 16.84 10.72
CA LEU A 97 -7.06 16.56 9.30
C LEU A 97 -8.54 16.74 8.98
N GLU A 98 -8.80 17.39 7.84
CA GLU A 98 -10.13 17.54 7.31
C GLU A 98 -10.51 16.38 6.38
N TRP A 99 -11.81 16.06 6.33
CA TRP A 99 -12.34 15.04 5.42
C TRP A 99 -11.98 15.32 3.96
N ALA A 100 -12.02 16.58 3.54
CA ALA A 100 -11.70 16.98 2.17
C ALA A 100 -10.26 16.63 1.78
N GLN A 101 -9.32 16.81 2.72
CA GLN A 101 -7.91 16.46 2.52
C GLN A 101 -7.73 14.95 2.40
N VAL A 102 -8.36 14.17 3.29
CA VAL A 102 -8.25 12.70 3.28
C VAL A 102 -8.83 12.09 2.00
N VAL A 103 -9.89 12.69 1.45
CA VAL A 103 -10.50 12.22 0.19
C VAL A 103 -9.71 12.67 -1.04
N SER A 104 -9.01 13.80 -0.98
CA SER A 104 -8.17 14.27 -2.08
C SER A 104 -6.86 13.47 -2.19
N TRP A 105 -6.43 12.82 -1.11
CA TRP A 105 -5.29 11.92 -1.13
C TRP A 105 -5.57 10.69 -1.99
N THR A 106 -4.84 10.61 -3.09
CA THR A 106 -4.87 9.50 -4.05
C THR A 106 -3.64 8.61 -3.92
N GLU A 107 -2.59 9.08 -3.24
CA GLU A 107 -1.33 8.38 -3.09
C GLU A 107 -1.12 7.92 -1.63
N LEU A 108 -0.56 6.72 -1.47
CA LEU A 108 -0.21 6.18 -0.15
C LEU A 108 0.79 7.08 0.60
N GLN A 109 1.61 7.80 -0.16
CA GLN A 109 2.67 8.65 0.38
C GLN A 109 2.12 9.77 1.27
N ASP A 110 0.91 10.27 1.03
CA ASP A 110 0.27 11.30 1.86
C ASP A 110 0.12 10.83 3.32
N PHE A 111 -0.21 9.56 3.54
CA PHE A 111 -0.29 8.97 4.88
C PHE A 111 1.07 8.70 5.49
N THR A 112 2.07 8.35 4.68
CA THR A 112 3.44 8.16 5.18
C THR A 112 4.04 9.45 5.73
N LEU A 113 3.66 10.62 5.19
CA LEU A 113 4.09 11.92 5.69
C LEU A 113 3.49 12.25 7.06
N LEU A 114 2.33 11.68 7.40
CA LEU A 114 1.73 11.84 8.72
C LEU A 114 2.41 10.97 9.77
N ARG A 115 3.16 9.94 9.38
CA ARG A 115 3.77 9.04 10.35
C ARG A 115 4.78 9.85 11.18
N PHE A 116 4.43 10.09 12.44
CA PHE A 116 5.20 10.92 13.38
C PHE A 116 6.69 10.58 13.29
N ALA A 117 7.42 11.42 12.57
CA ALA A 117 8.86 11.35 12.44
C ALA A 117 9.46 12.32 13.44
N ARG A 118 10.74 12.16 13.78
CA ARG A 118 11.43 13.08 14.70
C ARG A 118 11.37 14.55 14.26
N GLN A 119 11.10 14.80 12.98
CA GLN A 119 10.88 16.11 12.40
C GLN A 119 9.65 16.04 11.50
N ASP A 120 8.78 17.05 11.60
CA ASP A 120 7.73 17.22 10.60
C ASP A 120 8.37 17.58 9.26
N VAL A 121 8.13 16.75 8.25
CA VAL A 121 8.68 16.92 6.91
C VAL A 121 7.65 17.46 5.92
N ARG A 122 6.40 17.68 6.34
CA ARG A 122 5.31 18.13 5.45
C ARG A 122 5.62 19.49 4.81
N ASP A 123 6.31 20.37 5.52
CA ASP A 123 6.69 21.70 5.01
C ASP A 123 7.89 21.67 4.06
N ARG A 124 8.54 20.51 3.89
CA ARG A 124 9.68 20.41 2.99
C ARG A 124 9.22 20.51 1.52
N PRO A 125 9.97 21.22 0.65
CA PRO A 125 9.59 21.36 -0.75
C PRO A 125 9.34 20.03 -1.47
N TRP A 126 10.14 19.00 -1.18
CA TRP A 126 10.00 17.67 -1.78
C TRP A 126 8.80 16.88 -1.24
N ALA A 127 8.22 17.25 -0.09
CA ALA A 127 7.04 16.59 0.47
C ALA A 127 5.72 17.19 -0.06
N GLN A 128 5.77 18.38 -0.66
CA GLN A 128 4.61 19.03 -1.23
C GLN A 128 4.03 18.20 -2.37
N PRO A 129 2.70 17.96 -2.41
CA PRO A 129 2.07 17.10 -3.43
C PRO A 129 2.40 17.51 -4.87
N ALA A 130 2.36 18.81 -5.17
CA ALA A 130 2.67 19.32 -6.51
C ALA A 130 4.11 19.00 -6.95
N ASN A 131 5.07 19.17 -6.04
CA ASN A 131 6.48 18.93 -6.33
C ASN A 131 6.76 17.43 -6.48
N ARG A 132 6.14 16.58 -5.65
CA ARG A 132 6.22 15.12 -5.80
C ARG A 132 5.64 14.64 -7.12
N LEU A 133 4.51 15.20 -7.56
CA LEU A 133 3.91 14.87 -8.84
C LEU A 133 4.90 15.13 -9.99
N ILE A 134 5.51 16.33 -10.01
CA ILE A 134 6.51 16.71 -11.02
C ILE A 134 7.74 15.80 -10.93
N MET A 135 8.23 15.54 -9.72
CA MET A 135 9.38 14.67 -9.48
C MET A 135 9.11 13.24 -9.98
N ASN A 136 7.94 12.69 -9.68
CA ASN A 136 7.50 11.37 -10.18
C ASN A 136 7.42 11.34 -11.70
N GLN A 137 6.87 12.38 -12.34
CA GLN A 137 6.82 12.47 -13.81
C GLN A 137 8.22 12.55 -14.42
N TYR A 138 9.09 13.38 -13.87
CA TYR A 138 10.47 13.52 -14.31
C TYR A 138 11.21 12.18 -14.21
N PHE A 139 11.19 11.53 -13.05
CA PHE A 139 11.88 10.23 -12.88
C PHE A 139 11.25 9.12 -13.71
N LYS A 140 9.93 9.11 -13.93
CA LYS A 140 9.31 8.18 -14.89
C LYS A 140 9.84 8.39 -16.30
N SER A 141 10.02 9.64 -16.73
CA SER A 141 10.60 9.93 -18.06
C SER A 141 12.05 9.48 -18.16
N VAL A 142 12.86 9.70 -17.13
CA VAL A 142 14.27 9.27 -17.11
C VAL A 142 14.35 7.73 -17.14
N ARG A 143 13.57 7.05 -16.28
CA ARG A 143 13.55 5.58 -16.23
C ARG A 143 12.94 4.94 -17.46
N ALA A 144 12.01 5.60 -18.13
CA ALA A 144 11.45 5.11 -19.39
C ALA A 144 12.54 4.98 -20.46
N GLN A 145 13.52 5.89 -20.49
CA GLN A 145 14.64 5.79 -21.43
C GLN A 145 15.51 4.57 -21.14
N GLU A 146 15.84 4.32 -19.88
CA GLU A 146 16.58 3.12 -19.47
C GLU A 146 15.81 1.83 -19.78
N GLU A 147 14.48 1.86 -19.60
CA GLU A 147 13.63 0.71 -19.89
C GLU A 147 13.55 0.42 -21.40
N LEU A 148 13.65 1.43 -22.27
CA LEU A 148 13.74 1.21 -23.72
C LEU A 148 15.00 0.42 -24.08
N ASP A 149 16.15 0.81 -23.55
CA ASP A 149 17.42 0.10 -23.79
C ASP A 149 17.34 -1.35 -23.29
N ARG A 150 16.70 -1.56 -22.13
CA ARG A 150 16.46 -2.91 -21.59
C ARG A 150 15.50 -3.73 -22.45
N LEU A 151 14.41 -3.13 -22.92
CA LEU A 151 13.41 -3.79 -23.74
C LEU A 151 14.00 -4.27 -25.05
N GLU A 152 14.92 -3.53 -25.66
CA GLU A 152 15.61 -3.99 -26.88
C GLU A 152 16.35 -5.31 -26.66
N VAL A 153 17.08 -5.43 -25.54
CA VAL A 153 17.77 -6.67 -25.16
C VAL A 153 16.78 -7.80 -24.88
N GLU A 154 15.72 -7.52 -24.13
CA GLU A 154 14.70 -8.52 -23.79
C GLU A 154 13.89 -8.98 -25.01
N MET A 155 13.60 -8.11 -25.96
CA MET A 155 12.98 -8.48 -27.24
C MET A 155 13.88 -9.43 -28.03
N GLY A 156 15.19 -9.16 -28.07
CA GLY A 156 16.16 -10.05 -28.68
C GLY A 156 16.20 -11.43 -28.01
N ARG A 157 16.21 -11.45 -26.66
CA ARG A 157 16.18 -12.69 -25.87
C ARG A 157 14.90 -13.48 -26.08
N LEU A 158 13.75 -12.82 -26.07
CA LEU A 158 12.46 -13.45 -26.26
C LEU A 158 12.37 -14.08 -27.65
N ARG A 159 12.84 -13.37 -28.69
CA ARG A 159 12.89 -13.92 -30.05
C ARG A 159 13.81 -15.13 -30.13
N ALA A 160 15.03 -15.03 -29.59
CA ALA A 160 15.97 -16.14 -29.58
C ALA A 160 15.41 -17.36 -28.83
N TYR A 161 14.68 -17.13 -27.73
CA TYR A 161 13.99 -18.19 -26.99
C TYR A 161 12.89 -18.86 -27.81
N VAL A 162 12.04 -18.09 -28.50
CA VAL A 162 10.99 -18.64 -29.38
C VAL A 162 11.62 -19.44 -30.52
N ASP A 163 12.58 -18.86 -31.24
CA ASP A 163 13.26 -19.53 -32.35
C ASP A 163 13.99 -20.81 -31.89
N HIS A 164 14.52 -20.82 -30.66
CA HIS A 164 15.13 -22.02 -30.10
C HIS A 164 14.09 -23.10 -29.78
N ASN A 165 12.97 -22.75 -29.16
CA ASN A 165 11.89 -23.71 -28.88
C ASN A 165 11.31 -24.30 -30.16
N ASP A 166 11.11 -23.48 -31.20
CA ASP A 166 10.60 -23.96 -32.49
C ASP A 166 11.56 -24.98 -33.11
N ARG A 167 12.88 -24.69 -33.10
CA ARG A 167 13.89 -25.66 -33.55
C ARG A 167 13.91 -26.93 -32.71
N GLU A 168 13.84 -26.81 -31.38
CA GLU A 168 13.80 -27.99 -30.52
C GLU A 168 12.55 -28.85 -30.77
N LEU A 169 11.41 -28.23 -31.08
CA LEU A 169 10.18 -28.92 -31.45
C LEU A 169 10.35 -29.64 -32.79
N GLU A 170 10.89 -28.97 -33.82
CA GLU A 170 11.19 -29.58 -35.12
C GLU A 170 12.18 -30.76 -34.99
N ASP A 171 13.24 -30.59 -34.19
CA ASP A 171 14.22 -31.65 -33.89
C ASP A 171 13.58 -32.80 -33.09
N ALA A 172 12.60 -32.53 -32.24
CA ALA A 172 11.85 -33.57 -31.53
C ALA A 172 10.91 -34.34 -32.48
N ILE A 173 10.22 -33.64 -33.40
CA ILE A 173 9.36 -34.24 -34.42
C ILE A 173 10.18 -35.17 -35.32
N THR A 174 11.29 -34.68 -35.87
CA THR A 174 12.16 -35.46 -36.76
C THR A 174 12.74 -36.70 -36.07
N ARG A 175 13.15 -36.60 -34.79
CA ARG A 175 13.58 -37.75 -33.99
C ARG A 175 12.46 -38.74 -33.72
N ALA A 176 11.25 -38.25 -33.42
CA ALA A 176 10.09 -39.10 -33.16
C ALA A 176 9.65 -39.86 -34.42
N ASP A 177 9.66 -39.20 -35.58
CA ASP A 177 9.40 -39.81 -36.89
C ASP A 177 10.47 -40.87 -37.22
N ALA A 178 11.76 -40.56 -37.04
CA ALA A 178 12.85 -41.50 -37.29
C ALA A 178 12.80 -42.74 -36.39
N ALA A 179 12.33 -42.59 -35.15
CA ALA A 179 12.15 -43.69 -34.19
C ALA A 179 10.76 -44.35 -34.27
N GLN A 180 9.88 -43.92 -35.19
CA GLN A 180 8.50 -44.41 -35.34
C GLN A 180 7.68 -44.38 -34.03
N LEU A 181 7.89 -43.35 -33.21
CA LEU A 181 7.16 -43.20 -31.96
C LEU A 181 5.69 -42.83 -32.23
N PRO A 182 4.71 -43.41 -31.50
CA PRO A 182 3.28 -43.12 -31.71
C PRO A 182 2.93 -41.63 -31.55
N ILE A 183 3.68 -40.91 -30.72
CA ILE A 183 3.47 -39.47 -30.48
C ILE A 183 3.78 -38.59 -31.69
N ALA A 184 4.53 -39.10 -32.68
CA ALA A 184 4.89 -38.33 -33.87
C ALA A 184 3.66 -37.93 -34.71
N VAL A 185 2.57 -38.67 -34.64
CA VAL A 185 1.30 -38.36 -35.34
C VAL A 185 0.59 -37.14 -34.73
N GLU A 186 0.72 -36.94 -33.41
CA GLU A 186 0.08 -35.83 -32.68
C GLU A 186 0.89 -34.53 -32.73
N LEU A 187 2.18 -34.62 -33.08
CA LEU A 187 3.09 -33.46 -33.19
C LEU A 187 3.12 -32.86 -34.61
N ARG A 188 2.33 -33.39 -35.55
CA ARG A 188 2.27 -32.98 -36.96
C ARG A 188 1.08 -32.07 -37.23
#